data_AF-A0A920QWK6-F1
#
_entry.id   AF-A0A920QWK6-F1
#
_cell.length_a   1.000
_cell.length_b   1.000
_cell.length_c   1.000
_cell.angle_alpha   90.00
_cell.angle_beta   90.00
_cell.angle_gamma   90.00
#
_symmetry.space_group_name_H-M   'P 1'
#
loop_
_entity.id
_entity.type
_entity.pdbx_description
1 polymer ?
#
loop_
_entity_poly.entity_id
_entity_poly.type
_entity_poly.pdbx_seq_one_letter_code
_entity_poly.pdbx_strand_id
1 'polypeptide(L)' 'MLRLGWITTGRGEGSLGFLKTVISSIENGDLEASIEFVFSNREFGEGEGSDNLLNF' A
#
# COMPACT_ATOMS: atom_id res chain seq x y z
N MET A 1 -13.41 -14.59 -0.05
CA MET A 1 -12.20 -13.74 0.01
C MET A 1 -12.07 -12.87 -1.23
N LEU A 2 -12.08 -11.55 -1.03
CA LEU A 2 -11.87 -10.55 -2.08
C LEU A 2 -10.39 -10.45 -2.44
N ARG A 3 -10.05 -10.38 -3.73
CA ARG A 3 -8.66 -10.23 -4.20
C ARG A 3 -8.43 -8.81 -4.69
N LEU A 4 -7.50 -8.10 -4.06
CA LEU A 4 -7.23 -6.69 -4.29
C LEU A 4 -5.90 -6.51 -5.03
N GLY A 5 -5.92 -5.64 -6.05
CA GLY A 5 -4.72 -5.03 -6.59
C GLY A 5 -4.63 -3.59 -6.10
N TRP A 6 -3.48 -3.18 -5.59
CA TRP A 6 -3.29 -1.83 -5.06
C TRP A 6 -2.43 -0.99 -5.99
N ILE A 7 -2.90 0.20 -6.38
CA ILE A 7 -2.15 1.12 -7.23
C ILE A 7 -2.01 2.45 -6.49
N THR A 8 -0.78 2.91 -6.31
CA THR A 8 -0.49 4.16 -5.61
C THR A 8 0.81 4.78 -6.09
N THR A 9 0.92 6.10 -6.03
CA THR A 9 2.21 6.80 -6.24
C THR A 9 2.99 6.97 -4.95
N GLY A 10 2.43 6.65 -3.79
CA GLY A 10 3.08 6.81 -2.48
C GLY A 10 3.37 8.26 -2.06
N ARG A 11 3.02 9.29 -2.86
CA ARG A 11 3.53 10.66 -2.68
C ARG A 11 3.21 11.29 -1.32
N GLY A 12 2.06 10.98 -0.73
CA GLY A 12 1.64 11.54 0.56
C GLY A 12 1.54 10.46 1.63
N GLU A 13 1.75 10.86 2.89
CA GLU A 13 1.65 9.97 4.05
C GLU A 13 0.31 9.22 4.12
N GLY A 14 -0.79 9.87 3.70
CA GLY A 14 -2.11 9.24 3.65
C GLY A 14 -2.19 8.04 2.70
N SER A 15 -1.43 8.03 1.60
CA SER A 15 -1.44 6.91 0.66
C SER A 15 -0.80 5.65 1.25
N LEU A 16 0.33 5.79 1.96
CA LEU A 16 0.98 4.70 2.67
C LEU A 16 0.20 4.30 3.92
N GLY A 17 -0.31 5.30 4.66
CA GLY A 17 -1.14 5.08 5.84
C GLY A 17 -2.38 4.25 5.52
N PHE A 18 -3.08 4.57 4.42
CA PHE A 18 -4.27 3.80 4.04
C PHE A 18 -3.95 2.37 3.64
N LEU A 19 -2.86 2.15 2.89
CA LEU A 19 -2.39 0.79 2.58
C LEU A 19 -2.11 -0.01 3.86
N LYS A 20 -1.39 0.59 4.83
CA LYS A 20 -1.11 -0.03 6.13
C LYS A 20 -2.40 -0.38 6.88
N THR A 21 -3.38 0.54 6.94
CA THR A 21 -4.67 0.28 7.60
C THR A 21 -5.40 -0.89 6.96
N VAL A 22 -5.44 -0.98 5.63
CA VAL A 22 -6.10 -2.10 4.93
C VAL A 22 -5.39 -3.42 5.20
N ILE A 23 -4.05 -3.44 5.14
CA ILE A 23 -3.25 -4.63 5.48
C ILE A 23 -3.55 -5.09 6.91
N SER A 24 -3.53 -4.17 7.88
CA SER A 24 -3.82 -4.51 9.27
C SER A 24 -5.25 -5.04 9.46
N SER A 25 -6.25 -4.49 8.77
CA SER A 25 -7.62 -5.05 8.80
C SER A 25 -7.70 -6.46 8.21
N ILE A 26 -6.92 -6.76 7.17
CA ILE A 26 -6.83 -8.12 6.61
C ILE A 26 -6.17 -9.07 7.62
N GLU A 27 -5.04 -8.68 8.19
CA GLU A 27 -4.27 -9.49 9.15
C GLU A 27 -5.06 -9.78 10.44
N ASN A 28 -5.85 -8.81 10.90
CA ASN A 28 -6.73 -8.98 12.07
C ASN A 28 -7.99 -9.80 11.78
N GLY A 29 -8.30 -10.09 10.51
CA GLY A 29 -9.51 -10.77 10.10
C GLY A 29 -10.77 -9.89 10.06
N ASP A 30 -10.62 -8.57 10.23
CA ASP A 30 -11.71 -7.58 10.10
C ASP A 30 -12.16 -7.43 8.64
N LEU A 31 -11.27 -7.74 7.69
CA LEU A 31 -11.51 -7.70 6.25
C LEU A 31 -11.15 -9.04 5.60
N GLU A 32 -12.14 -9.77 5.07
CA GLU A 32 -11.94 -11.04 4.36
C GLU A 32 -11.42 -10.80 2.92
N ALA A 33 -10.18 -10.32 2.81
CA ALA A 33 -9.53 -10.02 1.54
C ALA A 33 -8.04 -10.41 1.53
N SER A 34 -7.43 -10.36 0.35
CA SER A 34 -5.99 -10.46 0.13
C SER A 34 -5.52 -9.32 -0.78
N ILE A 35 -4.31 -8.82 -0.56
CA ILE A 35 -3.62 -7.93 -1.50
C ILE A 35 -2.66 -8.79 -2.32
N GLU A 36 -2.94 -8.92 -3.61
CA GLU A 36 -2.18 -9.79 -4.52
C GLU A 36 -0.94 -9.09 -5.08
N PHE A 37 -1.03 -7.76 -5.23
CA PHE A 37 0.08 -6.92 -5.64
C PHE A 37 -0.13 -5.48 -5.16
N VAL A 38 0.99 -4.79 -4.99
CA VAL A 38 1.06 -3.34 -4.88
C VAL A 38 1.89 -2.84 -6.05
N PHE A 39 1.33 -1.95 -6.86
CA PHE A 39 2.01 -1.32 -7.98
C PHE A 39 2.22 0.16 -7.69
N SER A 40 3.44 0.63 -7.94
CA SER A 40 3.82 2.03 -7.95
C SER A 40 4.54 2.35 -9.25
N ASN A 41 4.19 3.48 -9.86
CA ASN A 41 4.88 3.99 -11.05
C ASN A 41 6.08 4.90 -10.69
N ARG A 42 6.63 4.72 -9.49
CA ARG A 42 7.71 5.54 -8.91
C ARG A 42 8.95 4.69 -8.70
N GLU A 43 10.10 5.34 -8.84
CA GLU A 43 11.41 4.80 -8.52
C GLU A 43 12.00 5.48 -7.28
N PHE A 44 13.02 4.89 -6.67
CA PHE A 44 13.74 5.49 -5.55
C PHE A 44 14.33 6.85 -5.92
N GLY A 45 14.14 7.85 -5.05
CA GLY A 45 14.63 9.22 -5.22
C GLY A 45 13.66 10.16 -5.93
N GLU A 46 12.51 9.67 -6.42
CA GLU A 46 11.47 10.55 -7.01
C GLU A 46 10.63 11.29 -5.95
N GLY A 47 10.72 10.90 -4.69
CA GLY A 47 10.10 11.60 -3.57
C GLY A 47 10.09 10.78 -2.28
N GLU A 48 10.24 11.46 -1.15
CA GLU A 48 10.32 10.84 0.17
C GLU A 48 9.12 9.91 0.48
N GLY A 49 7.91 10.33 0.12
CA GLY A 49 6.71 9.49 0.28
C GLY A 49 6.75 8.20 -0.53
N SER A 50 7.18 8.26 -1.79
CA SER A 50 7.35 7.07 -2.63
C SER A 50 8.51 6.20 -2.16
N ASP A 51 9.60 6.78 -1.68
CA ASP A 51 10.74 6.03 -1.13
C ASP A 51 10.32 5.28 0.15
N ASN A 52 9.50 5.91 0.98
CA ASN A 52 8.91 5.26 2.16
C ASN A 52 7.97 4.11 1.78
N LEU A 53 7.24 4.22 0.66
CA LEU A 53 6.41 3.13 0.14
C LEU A 53 7.27 1.97 -0.41
N LEU A 54 8.38 2.26 -1.11
CA LEU A 54 9.24 1.22 -1.70
C LEU A 54 10.09 0.48 -0.66
N ASN A 55 10.32 1.09 0.51
CA ASN A 55 10.99 0.47 1.66
C ASN A 55 10.03 -0.25 2.63
N PHE A 56 8.72 -0.13 2.41
CA PHE A 56 7.69 -0.77 3.23
C PHE A 56 7.51 -2.23 2.82
#